data_AF-A0A2U0RYQ9-F1
#
_entry.id   AF-A0A2U0RYQ9-F1
#
_cell.length_a   1.000
_cell.length_b   1.000
_cell.length_c   1.000
_cell.angle_alpha   90.00
_cell.angle_beta   90.00
_cell.angle_gamma   90.00
#
_symmetry.space_group_name_H-M   'P 1'
#
loop_
_entity.id
_entity.type
_entity.pdbx_description
1 polymer ?
#
loop_
_entity_poly.entity_id
_entity_poly.type
_entity_poly.pdbx_seq_one_letter_code
_entity_poly.pdbx_strand_id
1 'polypeptide(L)' 'RSVEIIGEATKNIPDQIKAQTPDLPWKRMAAMKDKLIHGYFGVDIKTLYKTAKQDLPTLKIPIQKIIEHEKQ' A
#
# COMPACT_ATOMS: atom_id res chain seq x y z
N ARG A 1 0.70 10.18 -8.48
CA ARG A 1 2.13 9.87 -8.23
C ARG A 1 2.38 9.17 -6.89
N SER A 2 2.13 9.77 -5.72
CA SER A 2 2.50 9.13 -4.44
C SER A 2 1.85 7.77 -4.18
N VAL A 3 0.58 7.61 -4.57
CA VAL A 3 -0.16 6.34 -4.43
C VAL A 3 0.34 5.26 -5.41
N GLU A 4 0.78 5.65 -6.61
CA GLU A 4 1.43 4.71 -7.56
C GLU A 4 2.75 4.17 -6.98
N ILE A 5 3.54 5.03 -6.34
CA ILE A 5 4.82 4.64 -5.70
C ILE A 5 4.59 3.61 -4.61
N ILE A 6 3.54 3.77 -3.79
CA ILE A 6 3.18 2.80 -2.75
C ILE A 6 2.88 1.43 -3.37
N GLY A 7 2.13 1.41 -4.48
CA GLY A 7 1.83 0.17 -5.19
C GLY A 7 3.08 -0.51 -5.76
N GLU A 8 3.97 0.26 -6.39
CA GLU A 8 5.24 -0.27 -6.91
C GLU A 8 6.15 -0.79 -5.80
N ALA A 9 6.34 -0.01 -4.73
CA ALA A 9 7.16 -0.42 -3.59
C ALA A 9 6.62 -1.72 -2.96
N THR A 10 5.29 -1.84 -2.84
CA THR A 10 4.65 -3.05 -2.29
C THR A 10 4.95 -4.30 -3.10
N LYS A 11 4.97 -4.20 -4.45
CA LYS A 11 5.29 -5.34 -5.33
C LYS A 11 6.72 -5.85 -5.11
N ASN A 12 7.64 -4.98 -4.70
CA ASN A 12 9.05 -5.30 -4.47
C ASN A 12 9.35 -5.82 -3.05
N ILE A 13 8.38 -5.83 -2.15
CA ILE A 13 8.57 -6.43 -0.81
C ILE A 13 8.68 -7.96 -0.97
N PRO A 14 9.62 -8.64 -0.29
CA PRO A 14 9.70 -10.10 -0.29
C PRO A 14 8.42 -10.78 0.23
N ASP A 15 8.06 -11.92 -0.34
CA ASP A 15 6.84 -12.65 0.08
C ASP A 15 6.92 -13.19 1.51
N GLN A 16 8.12 -13.47 2.02
CA GLN A 16 8.33 -13.86 3.41
C GLN A 16 7.84 -12.77 4.38
N ILE A 17 8.15 -11.50 4.13
CA ILE A 17 7.72 -10.38 4.97
C ILE A 17 6.20 -10.22 4.91
N LYS A 18 5.61 -10.35 3.72
CA LYS A 18 4.15 -10.29 3.54
C LYS A 18 3.45 -11.43 4.28
N ALA A 19 4.03 -12.64 4.26
CA ALA A 19 3.49 -13.81 4.93
C ALA A 19 3.53 -13.70 6.46
N GLN A 20 4.52 -12.99 7.01
CA GLN A 20 4.62 -12.71 8.45
C GLN A 20 3.63 -11.63 8.93
N THR A 21 3.09 -10.83 8.01
CA THR A 21 2.14 -9.73 8.31
C THR A 21 0.88 -9.81 7.44
N PRO A 22 0.10 -10.91 7.54
CA PRO A 22 -1.04 -11.15 6.66
C PRO A 22 -2.24 -10.24 6.95
N ASP A 23 -2.23 -9.54 8.08
CA ASP A 23 -3.22 -8.54 8.48
C ASP A 23 -3.15 -7.26 7.63
N LEU A 24 -2.00 -7.00 7.01
CA LEU A 24 -1.84 -5.86 6.12
C LEU A 24 -2.42 -6.13 4.74
N PRO A 25 -3.04 -5.11 4.10
CA PRO A 25 -3.76 -5.27 2.85
C PRO A 25 -2.81 -5.27 1.63
N TRP A 26 -1.79 -6.14 1.64
CA TRP A 26 -0.71 -6.19 0.63
C TRP A 26 -1.20 -6.23 -0.81
N LYS A 27 -2.19 -7.09 -1.09
CA LYS A 27 -2.79 -7.20 -2.43
C LYS A 27 -3.45 -5.90 -2.87
N ARG A 28 -4.13 -5.19 -1.95
CA ARG A 28 -4.77 -3.90 -2.27
C ARG A 28 -3.75 -2.81 -2.48
N MET A 29 -2.69 -2.77 -1.67
CA MET A 29 -1.58 -1.83 -1.83
C MET A 29 -0.88 -2.03 -3.18
N ALA A 30 -0.52 -3.26 -3.55
CA ALA A 30 0.09 -3.57 -4.85
C ALA A 30 -0.79 -3.16 -6.03
N ALA A 31 -2.12 -3.31 -5.92
CA ALA A 31 -3.07 -2.94 -6.96
C ALA A 31 -3.28 -1.41 -7.10
N MET A 32 -2.76 -0.58 -6.18
CA MET A 32 -2.92 0.88 -6.23
C MET A 32 -2.30 1.50 -7.49
N LYS A 33 -1.17 0.95 -7.95
CA LYS A 33 -0.55 1.36 -9.21
C LYS A 33 -1.52 1.11 -10.36
N ASP A 34 -1.94 -0.14 -10.52
CA ASP A 34 -2.72 -0.61 -11.66
C ASP A 34 -4.06 0.14 -11.78
N LYS A 35 -4.71 0.46 -10.65
CA LYS A 35 -5.94 1.27 -10.62
C LYS A 35 -5.76 2.70 -11.12
N LEU A 36 -4.59 3.33 -10.90
CA LEU A 36 -4.36 4.73 -11.29
C LEU A 36 -3.89 4.89 -12.74
N ILE A 37 -3.18 3.89 -13.28
CA ILE A 37 -2.71 3.90 -14.69
C ILE A 37 -3.80 3.50 -15.68
N HIS A 38 -4.82 2.73 -15.29
CA HIS A 38 -5.96 2.37 -16.16
C HIS A 38 -6.99 3.50 -16.36
N GLY A 39 -6.59 4.74 -16.07
CA GLY A 39 -7.39 5.93 -16.33
C GLY A 39 -8.21 6.34 -15.13
N TYR A 40 -8.03 7.61 -14.74
CA TYR A 40 -8.90 8.37 -13.84
C TYR A 40 -10.40 8.28 -14.17
N PHE A 41 -10.78 7.74 -15.34
CA PHE A 41 -12.17 7.50 -15.74
C PHE A 41 -12.92 6.46 -14.89
N GLY A 42 -12.22 5.61 -14.11
CA GLY A 42 -12.85 4.61 -13.23
C GLY A 42 -12.55 4.75 -11.74
N VAL A 43 -11.60 5.61 -11.35
CA VAL A 43 -11.26 5.84 -9.93
C VAL A 43 -11.98 7.08 -9.46
N ASP A 44 -13.05 6.89 -8.69
CA ASP A 44 -13.74 7.99 -8.00
C ASP A 44 -12.73 8.75 -7.13
N ILE A 45 -12.56 10.05 -7.39
CA ILE A 45 -11.70 10.96 -6.62
C ILE A 45 -12.00 10.87 -5.11
N LYS A 46 -13.25 10.61 -4.72
CA LYS A 46 -13.63 10.39 -3.31
C LYS A 46 -12.93 9.16 -2.73
N THR A 47 -12.82 8.08 -3.50
CA THR A 47 -12.10 6.87 -3.08
C THR A 47 -10.61 7.16 -2.93
N LEU A 48 -10.01 7.87 -3.88
CA LEU A 48 -8.59 8.26 -3.77
C LEU A 48 -8.34 9.16 -2.55
N TYR A 49 -9.21 10.14 -2.32
CA TYR A 49 -9.14 11.01 -1.16
C TYR A 49 -9.27 10.23 0.15
N LYS A 50 -10.25 9.33 0.23
CA LYS A 50 -10.45 8.43 1.38
C LYS A 50 -9.19 7.60 1.63
N THR A 51 -8.66 6.95 0.60
CA THR A 51 -7.45 6.14 0.72
C THR A 51 -6.28 6.98 1.21
N ALA A 52 -6.07 8.17 0.66
CA ALA A 52 -4.98 9.06 1.08
C ALA A 52 -5.12 9.57 2.53
N LYS A 53 -6.35 9.87 2.98
CA LYS A 53 -6.60 10.52 4.28
C LYS A 53 -6.97 9.58 5.41
N GLN A 54 -7.48 8.40 5.10
CA GLN A 54 -8.02 7.45 6.09
C GLN A 54 -7.27 6.13 6.05
N ASP A 55 -7.09 5.53 4.87
CA ASP A 55 -6.52 4.17 4.79
C ASP A 55 -4.98 4.18 4.90
N LEU A 56 -4.28 5.10 4.23
CA LEU A 56 -2.81 5.12 4.25
C LEU A 56 -2.22 5.44 5.65
N PRO A 57 -2.77 6.38 6.44
CA PRO A 57 -2.24 6.65 7.78
C PRO A 57 -2.25 5.44 8.72
N THR A 58 -3.21 4.52 8.58
CA THR A 58 -3.30 3.33 9.45
C THR A 58 -2.16 2.34 9.19
N LEU A 59 -1.50 2.42 8.03
CA LEU A 59 -0.38 1.55 7.67
C LEU A 59 0.95 1.97 8.32
N LYS A 60 1.04 3.21 8.84
CA LYS A 60 2.31 3.76 9.34
C LYS A 60 2.90 2.92 10.48
N ILE A 61 2.10 2.68 11.52
CA ILE A 61 2.57 1.97 12.73
C ILE A 61 2.96 0.51 12.40
N PRO A 62 2.14 -0.28 11.70
CA PRO A 62 2.54 -1.64 11.31
C PRO A 62 3.82 -1.69 10.46
N ILE A 63 3.96 -0.80 9.47
CA ILE A 63 5.16 -0.75 8.62
C ILE A 63 6.40 -0.40 9.44
N GLN A 64 6.29 0.53 10.40
CA GLN A 64 7.40 0.86 11.30
C GLN A 64 7.84 -0.35 12.12
N LYS A 65 6.89 -1.13 12.66
CA LYS A 65 7.20 -2.36 13.40
C LYS A 65 7.91 -3.40 12.54
N ILE A 66 7.50 -3.55 11.27
CA ILE A 66 8.21 -4.44 10.32
C ILE A 66 9.65 -3.96 10.14
N ILE A 67 9.87 -2.67 9.90
CA ILE A 67 11.21 -2.11 9.70
C ILE A 67 12.08 -2.30 10.95
N GLU A 68 11.52 -2.15 12.15
CA GLU A 68 12.23 -2.38 13.41
C GLU A 68 12.60 -3.86 13.59
N HIS A 69 11.71 -4.78 13.22
CA HIS A 69 11.97 -6.22 13.29
C HIS A 69 13.09 -6.65 12.31
N GLU A 70 13.09 -6.16 11.08
CA GLU A 70 14.07 -6.51 10.05
C GLU A 70 15.46 -5.87 10.24
N LYS A 71 15.58 -4.90 11.15
CA LYS A 71 16.87 -4.26 11.50
C LYS A 71 17.63 -5.01 12.60
N GLN A 72 17.00 -5.97 13.26
CA GLN A 72 17.61 -6.83 14.28
C GLN A 72 18.38 -7.96 13.62
#